data_AF-A0AAW0HPG3-F1
#
_entry.id   AF-A0AAW0HPG3-F1
#
_cell.length_a   1.000
_cell.length_b   1.000
_cell.length_c   1.000
_cell.angle_alpha   90.00
_cell.angle_beta   90.00
_cell.angle_gamma   90.00
#
_symmetry.space_group_name_H-M   'P 1'
#
loop_
_entity.id
_entity.type
_entity.pdbx_description
1 polymer ?
#
loop_
_entity_poly.entity_id
_entity_poly.type
_entity_poly.pdbx_seq_one_letter_code
_entity_poly.pdbx_strand_id
1 'polypeptide(L)'
;MLSKFLGPRYRELAKNWIPTASMWGAVGAVGLVWATDWRLILDWVPYINGKHYTLLPQEQLGLVKDAEEAGHGEVPQHPGEPLR
;
A
#
# COMPACT_ATOMS: atom_id res chain seq x y z
N MET A 1 42.64 -8.46 -23.67
CA MET A 1 41.49 -8.13 -24.54
C MET A 1 40.67 -6.93 -24.04
N LEU A 2 40.50 -6.73 -22.72
CA LEU A 2 39.75 -5.59 -22.16
C LEU A 2 40.41 -4.20 -22.37
N SER A 3 41.72 -4.15 -22.64
CA SER A 3 42.45 -2.91 -22.90
C SER A 3 41.92 -2.11 -24.10
N LYS A 4 41.19 -2.75 -25.02
CA LYS A 4 40.53 -2.08 -26.16
C LYS A 4 39.42 -1.10 -25.74
N PHE A 5 38.84 -1.28 -24.55
CA PHE A 5 37.79 -0.41 -24.00
C PHE A 5 38.34 0.68 -23.06
N LEU A 6 39.65 0.67 -22.80
CA LEU A 6 40.34 1.68 -22.00
C LEU A 6 40.88 2.77 -22.92
N GLY A 7 40.02 3.70 -23.31
CA GLY A 7 40.38 4.87 -24.11
C GLY A 7 39.61 6.13 -23.68
N PRO A 8 40.10 7.35 -23.99
CA PRO A 8 39.44 8.60 -23.61
C PRO A 8 37.98 8.66 -24.07
N ARG A 9 37.72 8.22 -25.31
CA ARG A 9 36.38 8.14 -25.91
C ARG A 9 35.43 7.20 -25.16
N TYR A 10 35.92 6.05 -24.68
CA TYR A 10 35.09 5.11 -23.91
C TYR A 10 34.77 5.66 -22.52
N ARG A 11 35.68 6.46 -21.93
CA ARG A 11 35.44 7.13 -20.65
C ARG A 11 34.37 8.21 -20.78
N GLU A 12 34.40 8.99 -21.86
CA GLU A 12 33.34 9.96 -22.16
C GLU A 12 31.99 9.29 -22.43
N LEU A 13 32.00 8.20 -23.21
CA LEU A 13 30.80 7.42 -23.45
C LEU A 13 30.24 6.87 -22.13
N ALA A 14 31.07 6.27 -21.28
CA ALA A 14 30.64 5.80 -19.97
C ALA A 14 30.00 6.93 -19.15
N LYS A 15 30.61 8.12 -19.09
CA LYS A 15 30.04 9.29 -18.39
C LYS A 15 28.65 9.66 -18.91
N ASN A 16 28.43 9.61 -20.22
CA ASN A 16 27.13 9.92 -20.82
C ASN A 16 26.06 8.86 -20.50
N TRP A 17 26.47 7.61 -20.29
CA TRP A 17 25.56 6.50 -19.95
C TRP A 17 25.32 6.33 -18.45
N ILE A 18 26.16 6.92 -17.58
CA ILE A 18 25.99 6.86 -16.11
C ILE A 18 24.59 7.30 -15.68
N PRO A 19 24.03 8.45 -16.12
CA PRO A 19 22.70 8.87 -15.68
C PRO A 19 21.60 7.86 -16.03
N THR A 20 21.63 7.34 -17.26
CA THR A 20 20.66 6.35 -17.74
C THR A 20 20.77 5.03 -16.99
N ALA A 21 21.98 4.53 -16.81
CA ALA A 21 22.22 3.29 -16.05
C ALA A 21 21.78 3.44 -14.59
N SER A 22 22.07 4.59 -13.97
CA SER A 22 21.61 4.90 -12.61
C SER A 22 20.09 4.96 -12.52
N MET A 23 19.40 5.54 -13.52
CA MET A 23 17.95 5.62 -13.54
C MET A 23 17.31 4.22 -13.61
N TRP A 24 17.80 3.35 -14.49
CA TRP A 24 17.35 1.96 -14.56
C TRP A 24 17.67 1.17 -13.29
N GLY A 25 18.83 1.42 -12.68
CA GLY A 25 19.18 0.87 -11.37
C GLY A 25 18.21 1.30 -10.27
N ALA A 26 17.82 2.57 -10.25
CA ALA A 26 16.82 3.09 -9.31
C ALA A 26 15.45 2.45 -9.55
N VAL A 27 15.00 2.34 -10.80
CA VAL A 27 13.73 1.67 -11.15
C VAL A 27 13.74 0.20 -10.70
N GLY A 28 14.83 -0.53 -10.95
CA GLY A 28 14.98 -1.90 -10.51
C GLY A 28 14.99 -2.04 -8.98
N ALA A 29 15.69 -1.15 -8.29
CA ALA A 29 15.73 -1.13 -6.82
C ALA A 29 14.35 -0.84 -6.23
N VAL A 30 13.64 0.18 -6.73
CA VAL A 30 12.27 0.50 -6.30
C VAL A 30 11.31 -0.65 -6.61
N GLY A 31 11.44 -1.27 -7.78
CA GLY A 31 10.64 -2.43 -8.18
C GLY A 31 10.86 -3.64 -7.26
N LEU A 32 12.11 -3.90 -6.84
CA LEU A 32 12.44 -4.96 -5.90
C LEU A 32 11.85 -4.69 -4.51
N VAL A 33 11.96 -3.45 -4.02
CA VAL A 33 11.37 -3.02 -2.74
C VAL A 33 9.86 -3.23 -2.74
N TRP A 34 9.19 -2.89 -3.85
CA TRP A 34 7.76 -3.10 -4.02
C TRP A 34 7.40 -4.59 -4.09
N ALA A 35 8.08 -5.37 -4.93
CA ALA A 35 7.77 -6.79 -5.15
C ALA A 35 8.01 -7.67 -3.91
N THR A 36 8.92 -7.26 -3.03
CA THR A 36 9.25 -8.00 -1.81
C THR A 36 8.57 -7.44 -0.57
N ASP A 37 7.71 -6.42 -0.71
CA ASP A 37 7.11 -5.68 0.41
C ASP A 37 8.16 -5.33 1.48
N TRP A 38 9.28 -4.74 1.05
CA TRP A 38 10.45 -4.58 1.91
C TRP A 38 10.19 -3.53 3.00
N ARG A 39 9.68 -4.01 4.13
CA ARG A 39 9.20 -3.21 5.27
C ARG A 39 10.23 -2.20 5.77
N LEU A 40 11.52 -2.53 5.75
CA LEU A 40 12.60 -1.63 6.20
C LEU A 40 12.65 -0.29 5.42
N ILE A 41 12.31 -0.31 4.13
CA ILE A 41 12.32 0.89 3.27
C ILE A 41 10.94 1.55 3.27
N LEU A 42 9.87 0.75 3.29
CA LEU A 42 8.50 1.25 3.33
C LEU A 42 8.17 1.94 4.67
N ASP A 43 8.72 1.45 5.79
CA ASP A 43 8.55 2.04 7.11
C ASP A 43 9.22 3.42 7.23
N TRP A 44 10.23 3.72 6.40
CA TRP A 44 10.87 5.04 6.34
C TRP A 44 10.07 6.04 5.48
N VAL A 45 9.17 5.56 4.62
CA VAL A 45 8.35 6.42 3.75
C VAL A 45 7.09 6.87 4.51
N PRO A 46 6.98 8.17 4.88
CA PRO A 46 5.94 8.66 5.78
C PRO A 46 4.50 8.48 5.28
N TYR A 47 4.29 8.25 3.98
CA TYR A 47 2.96 8.07 3.38
C TYR A 47 2.43 6.63 3.43
N ILE A 48 3.30 5.61 3.51
CA ILE A 48 2.88 4.20 3.38
C ILE A 48 2.41 3.62 4.73
N ASN A 49 2.89 4.15 5.86
CA ASN A 49 2.51 3.72 7.21
C ASN A 49 1.12 4.20 7.68
N GLY A 50 0.40 5.02 6.90
CA GLY A 50 -0.82 5.70 7.34
C GLY A 50 -2.14 4.92 7.17
N LYS A 51 -2.14 3.73 6.57
CA LYS A 51 -3.40 3.03 6.21
C LYS A 51 -4.03 2.20 7.34
N HIS A 52 -3.91 2.63 8.60
CA HIS A 52 -4.59 1.98 9.74
C HIS A 52 -5.67 2.84 10.41
N TYR A 53 -6.08 3.95 9.81
CA TYR A 53 -7.25 4.68 10.28
C TYR A 53 -8.50 4.15 9.58
N THR A 54 -8.96 2.98 10.03
CA THR A 54 -10.40 2.70 10.01
C THR A 54 -11.04 3.82 10.83
N LEU A 55 -11.67 4.77 10.14
CA LEU A 55 -12.47 5.85 10.73
C LEU A 55 -13.78 5.29 11.29
N LEU A 56 -13.68 4.36 12.22
CA LEU A 56 -14.70 4.18 13.24
C LEU A 56 -13.99 4.36 14.56
N PRO A 57 -14.19 5.51 15.23
CA PRO A 57 -13.85 5.64 16.64
C PRO A 57 -14.39 4.39 17.36
N GLN A 58 -13.55 3.67 18.13
CA GLN A 58 -13.96 2.48 18.88
C GLN A 58 -15.23 2.71 19.72
N GLU A 59 -15.46 3.96 20.11
CA GLU A 59 -16.68 4.44 20.77
C GLU A 59 -17.98 4.20 19.97
N GLN A 60 -17.93 4.31 18.63
CA GLN A 60 -19.08 4.05 17.76
C GLN A 60 -19.35 2.56 17.57
N LEU A 61 -18.32 1.72 17.68
CA LEU A 61 -18.49 0.26 17.60
C LEU A 61 -19.18 -0.29 18.85
N GLY A 62 -18.91 0.30 20.03
CA GLY A 62 -19.66 0.02 21.25
C GLY A 62 -21.14 0.42 21.11
N LEU A 63 -21.39 1.65 20.68
CA LEU A 63 -22.75 2.20 20.49
C LEU A 63 -23.60 1.42 19.49
N VAL A 64 -23.03 0.96 18.37
CA VAL A 64 -23.74 0.10 17.40
C VAL A 64 -24.03 -1.27 18.00
N LYS A 65 -23.11 -1.82 18.80
CA LYS A 65 -23.33 -3.12 19.45
C LYS A 65 -24.38 -3.03 20.56
N ASP A 66 -24.39 -1.94 21.31
CA ASP A 66 -25.40 -1.65 22.33
C ASP A 66 -26.78 -1.41 21.69
N ALA A 67 -26.82 -0.75 20.51
CA ALA A 67 -28.05 -0.54 19.75
C ALA A 67 -28.58 -1.82 19.07
N GLU A 68 -27.69 -2.71 18.63
CA GLU A 68 -28.05 -4.01 18.06
C GLU A 68 -28.56 -4.99 19.14
N GLU A 69 -27.97 -4.98 20.33
CA GLU A 69 -28.49 -5.72 21.49
C GLU A 69 -29.84 -5.16 21.97
N ALA A 70 -30.06 -3.85 21.88
CA ALA A 70 -31.36 -3.24 22.18
C ALA A 70 -32.44 -3.53 21.11
N GLY A 71 -32.04 -3.70 19.84
CA GLY A 71 -32.95 -3.97 18.72
C GLY A 71 -33.38 -5.44 18.58
N HIS A 72 -32.68 -6.37 19.22
CA HIS A 72 -32.99 -7.81 19.14
C HIS A 72 -34.11 -8.29 20.08
N GLY A 73 -34.72 -7.38 20.86
CA GLY A 73 -35.76 -7.69 21.84
C GLY A 73 -37.20 -7.74 21.32
N GLU A 74 -37.52 -7.19 20.13
CA GLU A 74 -38.89 -7.23 19.60
C GLU A 74 -38.93 -7.47 18.10
N VAL A 75 -38.98 -8.74 17.71
CA VAL A 75 -39.62 -9.14 16.45
C VAL A 75 -41.04 -9.59 16.80
N PRO A 76 -42.09 -8.82 16.48
CA PRO A 76 -43.45 -9.32 16.60
C PRO A 76 -43.63 -10.43 15.56
N GLN A 77 -43.64 -11.68 16.03
CA GLN A 77 -44.28 -12.74 15.28
C GLN A 77 -45.79 -12.53 15.38
N HIS A 78 -46.44 -12.09 14.31
CA HIS A 78 -47.81 -12.51 14.05
C HIS A 78 -48.09 -12.63 12.54
N PRO A 79 -48.73 -13.73 12.08
CA PRO A 79 -48.86 -14.06 10.68
C PRO A 79 -50.17 -13.52 10.09
N GLY A 80 -50.09 -13.06 8.84
CA GLY A 80 -51.14 -13.07 7.82
C GLY A 80 -52.53 -12.53 8.15
N GLU A 81 -52.90 -11.40 7.55
CA GLU A 81 -54.22 -11.19 6.93
C GLU A 81 -54.12 -10.19 5.77
N PRO A 82 -54.64 -10.51 4.57
CA PRO A 82 -54.91 -9.53 3.53
C PRO A 82 -56.39 -9.13 3.57
N LEU A 83 -56.71 -7.91 3.99
CA LEU A 83 -58.01 -7.27 3.74
C LEU A 83 -57.88 -6.46 2.44
N ARG A 84 -58.46 -6.91 1.31
CA ARG A 84 -59.85 -6.66 0.86
C ARG A 84 -60.23 -5.19 0.80
#